data_AF-A0A2E4J8E6-F1
#
_entry.id   AF-A0A2E4J8E6-F1
#
_cell.length_a   1.000
_cell.length_b   1.000
_cell.length_c   1.000
_cell.angle_alpha   90.00
_cell.angle_beta   90.00
_cell.angle_gamma   90.00
#
_symmetry.space_group_name_H-M   'P 1'
#
loop_
_entity.id
_entity.type
_entity.pdbx_description
1 polymer ?
#
loop_
_entity_poly.entity_id
_entity_poly.type
_entity_poly.pdbx_seq_one_letter_code
_entity_poly.pdbx_strand_id
1 'polypeptide(L)'
;MEIFIGINTFDKYMNLLKSLLSGSQYFIINKNLVKAIGIDASLILSQLVEFEELEDKITKNQYFTTTIGQIADSTTLSIFKIKSGINNLYKNKIIDIIVNKNETIKVKILHENIFTTLSLNAKSLIKNESKKKAIIKQKRFKKPTLKELKNYFLKIGEVDESEIMFDYYESKGWKVGKAPMKCWKSATRNWIRRLNKSVKFPNHYDKKLDMKLSNDIEELNRYHKHLKKLGWISTYSPSAGITWRKK
;
A
#
# COMPACT_ATOMS: atom_id res chain seq x y z
N MET A 1 39.93 26.40 -6.20
CA MET A 1 39.72 25.82 -7.54
C MET A 1 38.40 25.07 -7.52
N GLU A 2 37.32 25.80 -7.27
CA GLU A 2 35.94 25.31 -7.29
C GLU A 2 35.11 26.45 -7.88
N ILE A 3 33.97 26.14 -8.52
CA ILE A 3 33.11 27.00 -9.36
C ILE A 3 33.35 26.76 -10.86
N PHE A 4 32.90 25.62 -11.41
CA PHE A 4 32.59 25.52 -12.86
C PHE A 4 31.62 24.37 -13.22
N ILE A 5 30.88 23.79 -12.27
CA ILE A 5 30.00 22.62 -12.53
C ILE A 5 28.50 23.02 -12.62
N GLY A 6 28.11 24.21 -12.17
CA GLY A 6 26.70 24.64 -12.09
C GLY A 6 26.08 25.17 -13.40
N ILE A 7 26.88 25.66 -14.34
CA ILE A 7 26.38 26.33 -15.56
C ILE A 7 25.91 25.30 -16.60
N ASN A 8 26.61 24.17 -16.70
CA ASN A 8 26.41 23.17 -17.75
C ASN A 8 25.13 22.33 -17.56
N THR A 9 24.65 22.18 -16.32
CA THR A 9 23.40 21.47 -16.04
C THR A 9 22.20 22.36 -16.33
N PHE A 10 22.24 23.62 -15.92
CA PHE A 10 21.16 24.59 -16.15
C PHE A 10 20.91 24.83 -17.64
N ASP A 11 21.95 25.04 -18.44
CA ASP A 11 21.81 25.23 -19.88
C ASP A 11 21.31 23.96 -20.59
N LYS A 12 21.70 22.76 -20.11
CA LYS A 12 21.17 21.49 -20.59
C LYS A 12 19.69 21.31 -20.26
N TYR A 13 19.25 21.73 -19.07
CA TYR A 13 17.84 21.73 -18.68
C TYR A 13 17.03 22.77 -19.45
N MET A 14 17.59 23.95 -19.71
CA MET A 14 16.96 24.95 -20.56
C MET A 14 16.82 24.45 -22.01
N ASN A 15 17.81 23.76 -22.55
CA ASN A 15 17.70 23.13 -23.87
C ASN A 15 16.68 21.98 -23.89
N LEU A 16 16.52 21.24 -22.79
CA LEU A 16 15.50 20.21 -22.66
C LEU A 16 14.08 20.82 -22.52
N LEU A 17 13.94 21.92 -21.79
CA LEU A 17 12.71 22.70 -21.71
C LEU A 17 12.34 23.27 -23.08
N LYS A 18 13.30 23.87 -23.79
CA LYS A 18 13.16 24.36 -25.17
C LYS A 18 12.67 23.25 -26.10
N SER A 19 13.34 22.10 -26.12
CA SER A 19 12.91 20.97 -26.95
C SER A 19 11.54 20.39 -26.59
N LEU A 20 11.07 20.56 -25.35
CA LEU A 20 9.76 20.09 -24.91
C LEU A 20 8.63 21.10 -25.15
N LEU A 21 8.97 22.38 -25.24
CA LEU A 21 8.01 23.49 -25.24
C LEU A 21 7.98 24.27 -26.55
N SER A 22 9.05 24.33 -27.33
CA SER A 22 9.05 25.04 -28.61
C SER A 22 9.01 24.09 -29.81
N GLY A 23 7.98 24.30 -30.65
CA GLY A 23 8.02 23.91 -32.06
C GLY A 23 7.37 22.59 -32.48
N SER A 24 6.46 22.00 -31.71
CA SER A 24 5.71 20.83 -32.19
C SER A 24 4.21 21.06 -32.10
N GLN A 25 3.45 20.51 -33.05
CA GLN A 25 1.98 20.52 -33.10
C GLN A 25 1.31 19.87 -31.86
N TYR A 26 2.12 19.41 -30.89
CA TYR A 26 1.74 18.74 -29.68
C TYR A 26 2.35 19.46 -28.46
N PHE A 27 1.53 19.64 -27.43
CA PHE A 27 1.94 20.22 -26.17
C PHE A 27 2.29 19.11 -25.16
N ILE A 28 3.56 19.00 -24.75
CA ILE A 28 4.00 17.98 -23.77
C ILE A 28 3.90 18.55 -22.36
N ILE A 29 2.89 18.07 -21.62
CA ILE A 29 2.58 18.61 -20.29
C ILE A 29 3.14 17.73 -19.18
N ASN A 30 3.89 18.33 -18.27
CA ASN A 30 4.36 17.63 -17.08
C ASN A 30 3.19 17.41 -16.11
N LYS A 31 2.83 16.15 -15.84
CA LYS A 31 1.75 15.76 -14.93
C LYS A 31 1.87 16.38 -13.53
N ASN A 32 3.09 16.57 -13.03
CA ASN A 32 3.31 17.17 -11.71
C ASN A 32 3.03 18.68 -11.73
N LEU A 33 3.37 19.34 -12.83
CA LEU A 33 3.10 20.76 -13.03
C LEU A 33 1.59 21.02 -13.17
N VAL A 34 0.89 20.17 -13.93
CA VAL A 34 -0.59 20.17 -13.99
C VAL A 34 -1.20 19.95 -12.63
N LYS A 35 -0.66 19.03 -11.81
CA LYS A 35 -1.17 18.80 -10.46
C LYS A 35 -0.98 20.01 -9.53
N ALA A 36 0.11 20.75 -9.72
CA ALA A 36 0.44 21.90 -8.87
C ALA A 36 -0.33 23.17 -9.25
N ILE A 37 -0.44 23.47 -10.55
CA ILE A 37 -0.92 24.77 -11.05
C ILE A 37 -2.21 24.61 -11.87
N GLY A 38 -2.54 23.40 -12.32
CA GLY A 38 -3.71 23.14 -13.17
C GLY A 38 -3.37 23.18 -14.67
N ILE A 39 -4.30 22.67 -15.48
CA ILE A 39 -4.10 22.47 -16.91
C ILE A 39 -4.09 23.79 -17.68
N ASP A 40 -5.07 24.67 -17.43
CA ASP A 40 -5.22 25.95 -18.12
C ASP A 40 -4.00 26.86 -17.84
N ALA A 41 -3.56 26.91 -16.59
CA ALA A 41 -2.38 27.69 -16.20
C ALA A 41 -1.07 27.11 -16.77
N SER A 42 -0.98 25.78 -16.91
CA SER A 42 0.16 25.12 -17.56
C SER A 42 0.25 25.47 -19.05
N LEU A 43 -0.90 25.53 -19.74
CA LEU A 43 -0.98 25.90 -21.15
C LEU A 43 -0.63 27.38 -21.37
N ILE A 44 -1.12 28.25 -20.49
CA ILE A 44 -0.75 29.67 -20.53
C ILE A 44 0.75 29.86 -20.27
N LEU A 45 1.31 29.12 -19.30
CA LEU A 45 2.74 29.19 -19.01
C LEU A 45 3.59 28.76 -20.21
N SER A 46 3.23 27.71 -20.94
CA SER A 46 3.98 27.31 -22.14
C SER A 46 3.94 28.36 -23.24
N GLN A 47 2.75 28.94 -23.46
CA GLN A 47 2.60 30.01 -24.44
C GLN A 47 3.45 31.24 -24.09
N LEU A 48 3.50 31.59 -22.81
CA LEU A 48 4.31 32.70 -22.32
C LEU A 48 5.81 32.44 -22.49
N VAL A 49 6.25 31.18 -22.35
CA VAL A 49 7.64 30.78 -22.66
C VAL A 49 7.92 30.89 -24.16
N GLU A 50 7.00 30.48 -25.02
CA GLU A 50 7.16 30.66 -26.48
C GLU A 50 7.27 32.14 -26.87
N PHE A 51 6.46 33.02 -26.26
CA PHE A 51 6.54 34.46 -26.51
C PHE A 51 7.86 35.07 -26.01
N GLU A 52 8.37 34.61 -24.87
CA GLU A 52 9.70 34.98 -24.38
C GLU A 52 10.81 34.58 -25.36
N GLU A 53 10.69 33.42 -26.02
CA GLU A 53 11.67 32.95 -27.01
C GLU A 53 11.66 33.78 -28.31
N LEU A 54 10.51 34.33 -28.71
CA LEU A 54 10.38 35.12 -29.94
C LEU A 54 10.92 36.57 -29.80
N GLU A 55 10.96 37.14 -28.59
CA GLU A 55 11.44 38.52 -28.34
C GLU A 55 12.98 38.63 -28.19
N ASP A 56 13.73 37.74 -28.84
CA ASP A 56 15.16 37.48 -28.62
C ASP A 56 16.05 38.75 -28.37
N LYS A 57 16.69 38.75 -27.19
CA LYS A 57 17.88 39.54 -26.72
C LYS A 57 17.68 41.02 -26.35
N ILE A 58 17.63 41.30 -25.04
CA ILE A 58 18.53 42.30 -24.40
C ILE A 58 18.87 41.94 -22.93
N THR A 59 18.02 41.24 -22.18
CA THR A 59 18.46 40.65 -20.89
C THR A 59 17.57 39.49 -20.47
N LYS A 60 18.16 38.34 -20.10
CA LYS A 60 17.54 37.08 -19.62
C LYS A 60 16.66 37.23 -18.35
N ASN A 61 16.31 38.46 -17.97
CA ASN A 61 15.67 38.82 -16.71
C ASN A 61 14.74 40.05 -16.86
N GLN A 62 14.44 40.46 -18.10
CA GLN A 62 13.58 41.60 -18.41
C GLN A 62 12.13 41.17 -18.61
N TYR A 63 11.22 42.11 -18.37
CA TYR A 63 9.80 41.91 -18.64
C TYR A 63 9.56 41.98 -20.16
N PHE A 64 8.88 40.99 -20.73
CA PHE A 64 8.36 41.04 -22.09
C PHE A 64 6.92 41.57 -22.10
N THR A 65 6.49 42.13 -23.22
CA THR A 65 5.15 42.71 -23.35
C THR A 65 4.21 41.80 -24.11
N THR A 66 3.13 41.36 -23.47
CA THR A 66 2.08 40.57 -24.10
C THR A 66 0.71 41.24 -23.93
N THR A 67 -0.20 40.96 -24.85
CA THR A 67 -1.62 41.31 -24.70
C THR A 67 -2.45 40.07 -24.37
N ILE A 68 -3.62 40.27 -23.75
CA ILE A 68 -4.55 39.17 -23.48
C ILE A 68 -5.07 38.55 -24.78
N GLY A 69 -5.22 39.36 -25.84
CA GLY A 69 -5.64 38.90 -27.16
C GLY A 69 -4.68 37.87 -27.76
N GLN A 70 -3.37 38.18 -27.76
CA GLN A 70 -2.34 37.25 -28.25
C GLN A 70 -2.34 35.89 -27.53
N ILE A 71 -2.60 35.89 -26.22
CA ILE A 71 -2.73 34.66 -25.43
C ILE A 71 -4.02 33.91 -25.77
N ALA A 72 -5.12 34.62 -26.02
CA ALA A 72 -6.41 34.01 -26.39
C ALA A 72 -6.35 33.35 -27.78
N ASP A 73 -5.74 34.03 -28.75
CA ASP A 73 -5.62 33.56 -30.13
C ASP A 73 -4.79 32.28 -30.23
N SER A 74 -3.77 32.13 -29.36
CA SER A 74 -2.88 30.98 -29.34
C SER A 74 -3.41 29.81 -28.50
N THR A 75 -4.06 30.06 -27.36
CA THR A 75 -4.48 29.00 -26.43
C THR A 75 -5.91 28.52 -26.59
N THR A 76 -6.74 29.19 -27.41
CA THR A 76 -8.19 28.96 -27.56
C THR A 76 -9.01 29.08 -26.26
N LEU A 77 -8.39 29.54 -25.17
CA LEU A 77 -9.04 29.69 -23.87
C LEU A 77 -9.89 30.96 -23.82
N SER A 78 -10.96 30.92 -23.03
CA SER A 78 -11.76 32.12 -22.78
C SER A 78 -10.97 33.14 -21.96
N ILE A 79 -11.25 34.43 -22.16
CA ILE A 79 -10.60 35.54 -21.44
C ILE A 79 -10.66 35.34 -19.92
N PHE A 80 -11.78 34.81 -19.40
CA PHE A 80 -11.93 34.50 -17.98
C PHE A 80 -10.92 33.44 -17.50
N LYS A 81 -10.78 32.34 -18.25
CA LYS A 81 -9.82 31.28 -17.92
C LYS A 81 -8.38 31.79 -17.99
N ILE A 82 -8.08 32.65 -18.96
CA ILE A 82 -6.76 33.28 -19.09
C ILE A 82 -6.46 34.14 -17.86
N LYS A 83 -7.37 35.04 -17.48
CA LYS A 83 -7.20 35.88 -16.26
C LYS A 83 -7.05 35.02 -15.01
N SER A 84 -7.85 33.96 -14.88
CA SER A 84 -7.78 33.02 -13.76
C SER A 84 -6.44 32.27 -13.71
N GLY A 85 -5.97 31.76 -14.85
CA GLY A 85 -4.70 31.06 -14.98
C GLY A 85 -3.51 31.97 -14.69
N ILE A 86 -3.52 33.19 -15.20
CA ILE A 86 -2.53 34.23 -14.91
C ILE A 86 -2.49 34.55 -13.41
N ASN A 87 -3.64 34.73 -12.77
CA ASN A 87 -3.72 34.96 -11.32
C ASN A 87 -3.16 33.76 -10.53
N ASN A 88 -3.41 32.54 -10.98
CA ASN A 88 -2.87 31.34 -10.36
C ASN A 88 -1.33 31.24 -10.48
N LEU A 89 -0.79 31.60 -11.65
CA LEU A 89 0.67 31.66 -11.88
C LEU A 89 1.33 32.73 -10.99
N TYR A 90 0.69 33.89 -10.83
CA TYR A 90 1.14 34.95 -9.94
C TYR A 90 1.12 34.51 -8.47
N LYS A 91 0.03 33.90 -7.99
CA LYS A 91 -0.09 33.38 -6.60
C LYS A 91 0.99 32.36 -6.26
N ASN A 92 1.33 31.48 -7.21
CA ASN A 92 2.37 30.48 -7.06
C ASN A 92 3.80 31.04 -7.24
N LYS A 93 3.94 32.36 -7.44
CA LYS A 93 5.21 33.06 -7.68
C LYS A 93 5.99 32.49 -8.87
N ILE A 94 5.28 32.01 -9.88
CA ILE A 94 5.90 31.49 -11.11
C ILE A 94 6.17 32.63 -12.08
N ILE A 95 5.37 33.69 -11.99
CA ILE A 95 5.41 34.85 -12.89
C ILE A 95 5.20 36.12 -12.08
N ASP A 96 5.97 37.16 -12.43
CA ASP A 96 5.73 38.54 -12.01
C ASP A 96 5.07 39.32 -13.14
N ILE A 97 4.06 40.12 -12.80
CA ILE A 97 3.20 40.78 -13.77
C ILE A 97 3.02 42.25 -13.42
N ILE A 98 3.16 43.12 -14.41
CA ILE A 98 2.87 44.54 -14.33
C ILE A 98 1.80 44.86 -15.38
N VAL A 99 0.62 45.28 -14.94
CA VAL A 99 -0.49 45.65 -15.81
C VAL A 99 -0.43 47.14 -16.11
N ASN A 100 -0.33 47.51 -17.39
CA ASN A 100 -0.43 48.91 -17.81
C ASN A 100 -1.88 49.28 -18.12
N LYS A 101 -2.20 50.58 -18.05
CA LYS A 101 -3.54 51.11 -18.36
C LYS A 101 -4.00 50.82 -19.80
N ASN A 102 -3.07 50.57 -20.72
CA ASN A 102 -3.31 50.38 -22.15
C ASN A 102 -3.52 48.89 -22.52
N GLU A 103 -4.06 48.08 -21.60
CA GLU A 103 -4.32 46.64 -21.80
C GLU A 103 -3.10 45.75 -22.11
N THR A 104 -1.89 46.31 -22.08
CA THR A 104 -0.63 45.59 -22.22
C THR A 104 -0.18 45.05 -20.87
N ILE A 105 0.24 43.79 -20.87
CA ILE A 105 0.73 43.07 -19.70
C ILE A 105 2.25 42.89 -19.87
N LYS A 106 3.02 43.41 -18.93
CA LYS A 106 4.45 43.12 -18.82
C LYS A 106 4.63 41.89 -17.94
N VAL A 107 5.20 40.84 -18.50
CA VAL A 107 5.32 39.52 -17.86
C VAL A 107 6.80 39.19 -17.68
N LYS A 108 7.16 38.69 -16.50
CA LYS A 108 8.48 38.13 -16.21
C LYS A 108 8.33 36.73 -15.64
N ILE A 109 8.97 35.75 -16.25
CA ILE A 109 8.93 34.36 -15.82
C ILE A 109 10.04 34.10 -14.79
N LEU A 110 9.68 33.52 -13.64
CA LEU A 110 10.60 33.17 -12.57
C LEU A 110 10.98 31.69 -12.66
N HIS A 111 11.98 31.38 -13.49
CA HIS A 111 12.41 30.00 -13.75
C HIS A 111 12.86 29.23 -12.50
N GLU A 112 13.39 29.90 -11.47
CA GLU A 112 13.81 29.25 -10.22
C GLU A 112 12.65 28.57 -9.48
N ASN A 113 11.47 29.20 -9.49
CA ASN A 113 10.28 28.67 -8.81
C ASN A 113 9.64 27.53 -9.61
N ILE A 114 9.75 27.56 -10.94
CA ILE A 114 9.38 26.42 -11.80
C ILE A 114 10.28 25.23 -11.47
N PHE A 115 11.59 25.46 -11.29
CA PHE A 115 12.52 24.40 -10.94
C PHE A 115 12.27 23.81 -9.55
N THR A 116 12.02 24.64 -8.54
CA THR A 116 11.73 24.15 -7.18
C THR A 116 10.46 23.29 -7.14
N THR A 117 9.41 23.71 -7.85
CA THR A 117 8.15 22.94 -7.95
C THR A 117 8.33 21.61 -8.69
N LEU A 118 9.17 21.57 -9.73
CA LEU A 118 9.52 20.33 -10.44
C LEU A 118 10.40 19.39 -9.58
N SER A 119 11.38 19.95 -8.87
CA SER A 119 12.39 19.20 -8.11
C SER A 119 11.88 18.63 -6.78
N LEU A 120 10.98 19.34 -6.08
CA LEU A 120 10.31 18.84 -4.87
C LEU A 120 9.52 17.55 -5.13
N ASN A 121 8.93 17.42 -6.32
CA ASN A 121 8.22 16.21 -6.72
C ASN A 121 9.17 15.05 -7.06
N ALA A 122 10.35 15.31 -7.64
CA ALA A 122 11.35 14.27 -7.90
C ALA A 122 11.84 13.59 -6.60
N LYS A 123 12.10 14.37 -5.53
CA LYS A 123 12.46 13.82 -4.21
C LYS A 123 11.34 12.94 -3.61
N SER A 124 10.07 13.31 -3.83
CA SER A 124 8.92 12.51 -3.38
C SER A 124 8.82 11.15 -4.10
N LEU A 125 9.17 11.10 -5.38
CA LEU A 125 9.14 9.88 -6.20
C LEU A 125 10.21 8.88 -5.75
N ILE A 126 11.44 9.34 -5.48
CA ILE A 126 12.54 8.51 -4.95
C ILE A 126 12.18 7.90 -3.58
N LYS A 127 11.53 8.68 -2.71
CA LYS A 127 11.02 8.19 -1.41
C LYS A 127 9.86 7.20 -1.55
N ASN A 128 9.09 7.30 -2.62
CA ASN A 128 7.95 6.41 -2.89
C ASN A 128 8.37 5.12 -3.62
N GLU A 129 9.40 5.14 -4.45
CA GLU A 129 9.96 3.93 -5.09
C GLU A 129 10.62 2.99 -4.08
N SER A 130 11.34 3.53 -3.10
CA SER A 130 11.89 2.75 -1.99
C SER A 130 10.79 2.09 -1.14
N LYS A 131 9.65 2.77 -0.94
CA LYS A 131 8.46 2.18 -0.29
C LYS A 131 7.73 1.16 -1.18
N LYS A 132 7.60 1.39 -2.48
CA LYS A 132 6.96 0.43 -3.41
C LYS A 132 7.77 -0.85 -3.59
N LYS A 133 9.10 -0.77 -3.64
CA LYS A 133 9.99 -1.96 -3.62
C LYS A 133 9.88 -2.74 -2.31
N ALA A 134 9.58 -2.08 -1.18
CA ALA A 134 9.35 -2.76 0.10
C ALA A 134 7.99 -3.48 0.17
N ILE A 135 6.94 -2.97 -0.50
CA ILE A 135 5.60 -3.58 -0.51
C ILE A 135 5.54 -4.85 -1.38
N ILE A 136 6.35 -4.93 -2.45
CA ILE A 136 6.36 -6.09 -3.37
C ILE A 136 7.19 -7.26 -2.81
N LYS A 137 8.08 -7.03 -1.83
CA LYS A 137 8.68 -8.11 -1.04
C LYS A 137 7.74 -8.55 0.08
N GLN A 138 6.52 -8.98 -0.26
CA GLN A 138 5.76 -9.77 0.71
C GLN A 138 6.64 -10.97 1.10
N LYS A 139 6.90 -11.10 2.41
CA LYS A 139 7.72 -12.20 2.96
C LYS A 139 7.13 -13.51 2.44
N ARG A 140 7.82 -14.13 1.47
CA ARG A 140 7.48 -15.47 1.02
C ARG A 140 7.41 -16.36 2.25
N PHE A 141 6.38 -17.20 2.32
CA PHE A 141 6.22 -18.13 3.41
C PHE A 141 7.50 -18.97 3.55
N LYS A 142 8.13 -18.91 4.72
CA LYS A 142 9.28 -19.77 5.05
C LYS A 142 8.75 -20.96 5.82
N LYS A 143 8.96 -22.16 5.28
CA LYS A 143 8.66 -23.40 5.99
C LYS A 143 9.47 -23.45 7.29
N PRO A 144 8.86 -23.81 8.44
CA PRO A 144 9.62 -24.03 9.67
C PRO A 144 10.51 -25.25 9.52
N THR A 145 11.56 -25.31 10.33
CA THR A 145 12.27 -26.58 10.56
C THR A 145 11.54 -27.38 11.64
N LEU A 146 11.72 -28.71 11.63
CA LEU A 146 11.13 -29.59 12.64
C LEU A 146 11.52 -29.18 14.07
N LYS A 147 12.78 -28.74 14.25
CA LYS A 147 13.30 -28.22 15.53
C LYS A 147 12.60 -26.93 15.97
N GLU A 148 12.38 -25.99 15.05
CA GLU A 148 11.62 -24.76 15.34
C GLU A 148 10.18 -25.05 15.72
N LEU A 149 9.55 -26.03 15.06
CA LEU A 149 8.20 -26.45 15.35
C LEU A 149 8.11 -27.12 16.73
N LYS A 150 9.00 -28.06 17.05
CA LYS A 150 9.14 -28.69 18.38
C LYS A 150 9.26 -27.65 19.50
N ASN A 151 10.21 -26.73 19.37
CA ASN A 151 10.40 -25.66 20.36
C ASN A 151 9.15 -24.79 20.53
N TYR A 152 8.39 -24.57 19.46
CA TYR A 152 7.17 -23.77 19.51
C TYR A 152 6.00 -24.53 20.14
N PHE A 153 5.90 -25.85 19.95
CA PHE A 153 4.95 -26.71 20.66
C PHE A 153 5.22 -26.69 22.16
N LEU A 154 6.47 -26.94 22.57
CA LEU A 154 6.89 -26.90 23.98
C LEU A 154 6.61 -25.55 24.65
N LYS A 155 6.65 -24.45 23.89
CA LYS A 155 6.37 -23.11 24.42
C LYS A 155 4.87 -22.84 24.66
N ILE A 156 3.97 -23.57 23.98
CA ILE A 156 2.53 -23.23 23.95
C ILE A 156 1.65 -24.32 24.56
N GLY A 157 2.08 -25.59 24.56
CA GLY A 157 1.27 -26.70 25.06
C GLY A 157 2.11 -27.79 25.72
N GLU A 158 1.44 -28.67 26.47
CA GLU A 158 2.04 -29.84 27.14
C GLU A 158 2.24 -31.03 26.21
N VAL A 159 1.44 -31.16 25.14
CA VAL A 159 1.50 -32.29 24.20
C VAL A 159 2.32 -31.92 22.96
N ASP A 160 3.41 -32.66 22.72
CA ASP A 160 4.23 -32.51 21.52
C ASP A 160 3.72 -33.42 20.39
N GLU A 161 3.01 -32.83 19.43
CA GLU A 161 2.63 -33.48 18.15
C GLU A 161 3.29 -32.75 16.96
N SER A 162 4.46 -32.16 17.18
CA SER A 162 5.16 -31.40 16.15
C SER A 162 5.49 -32.23 14.90
N GLU A 163 5.87 -33.49 15.05
CA GLU A 163 6.20 -34.40 13.94
C GLU A 163 4.96 -34.69 13.09
N ILE A 164 3.85 -35.05 13.73
CA ILE A 164 2.56 -35.31 13.06
C ILE A 164 2.07 -34.07 12.32
N MET A 165 2.16 -32.89 12.96
CA MET A 165 1.80 -31.63 12.31
C MET A 165 2.70 -31.34 11.11
N PHE A 166 4.00 -31.61 11.21
CA PHE A 166 4.97 -31.37 10.13
C PHE A 166 4.65 -32.24 8.91
N ASP A 167 4.49 -33.54 9.08
CA ASP A 167 4.21 -34.49 7.99
C ASP A 167 2.85 -34.21 7.33
N TYR A 168 1.85 -33.81 8.11
CA TYR A 168 0.54 -33.41 7.61
C TYR A 168 0.61 -32.20 6.67
N TYR A 169 1.42 -31.19 7.00
CA TYR A 169 1.55 -30.01 6.14
C TYR A 169 2.57 -30.20 5.02
N GLU A 170 3.58 -31.04 5.19
CA GLU A 170 4.54 -31.38 4.13
C GLU A 170 3.83 -32.12 2.99
N SER A 171 3.01 -33.13 3.30
CA SER A 171 2.20 -33.87 2.30
C SER A 171 1.17 -32.98 1.58
N LYS A 172 0.71 -31.89 2.20
CA LYS A 172 -0.22 -30.91 1.61
C LYS A 172 0.47 -29.75 0.89
N GLY A 173 1.80 -29.72 0.88
CA GLY A 173 2.57 -28.62 0.30
C GLY A 173 2.36 -27.29 1.03
N TRP A 174 2.22 -27.32 2.36
CA TRP A 174 2.01 -26.16 3.22
C TRP A 174 0.82 -25.28 2.80
N LYS A 175 -0.33 -25.91 2.52
CA LYS A 175 -1.59 -25.24 2.17
C LYS A 175 -2.63 -25.37 3.29
N VAL A 176 -3.49 -24.36 3.42
CA VAL A 176 -4.67 -24.38 4.29
C VAL A 176 -5.90 -24.20 3.40
N GLY A 177 -6.64 -25.30 3.18
CA GLY A 177 -7.70 -25.34 2.18
C GLY A 177 -7.13 -25.21 0.76
N LYS A 178 -7.64 -24.26 -0.03
CA LYS A 178 -7.17 -23.99 -1.40
C LYS A 178 -5.98 -23.00 -1.45
N ALA A 179 -5.67 -22.31 -0.35
CA ALA A 179 -4.67 -21.24 -0.32
C ALA A 179 -3.35 -21.68 0.33
N PRO A 180 -2.20 -21.12 -0.08
CA PRO A 180 -0.91 -21.36 0.58
C PRO A 180 -0.93 -20.78 2.01
N MET A 181 -0.25 -21.47 2.92
CA MET A 181 -0.17 -21.06 4.32
C MET A 181 0.60 -19.74 4.45
N LYS A 182 0.05 -18.80 5.22
CA LYS A 182 0.70 -17.52 5.51
C LYS A 182 1.56 -17.56 6.77
N CYS A 183 1.15 -18.34 7.78
CA CYS A 183 1.82 -18.39 9.08
C CYS A 183 1.63 -19.76 9.74
N TRP A 184 2.72 -20.52 9.87
CA TRP A 184 2.70 -21.85 10.49
C TRP A 184 2.42 -21.78 12.00
N LYS A 185 2.88 -20.73 12.67
CA LYS A 185 2.63 -20.50 14.11
C LYS A 185 1.14 -20.41 14.44
N SER A 186 0.33 -19.81 13.56
CA SER A 186 -1.12 -19.75 13.72
C SER A 186 -1.78 -21.12 13.50
N ALA A 187 -1.27 -21.90 12.54
CA ALA A 187 -1.70 -23.27 12.32
C ALA A 187 -1.41 -24.15 13.55
N THR A 188 -0.22 -24.02 14.16
CA THR A 188 0.13 -24.74 15.39
C THR A 188 -0.79 -24.40 16.56
N ARG A 189 -1.13 -23.11 16.78
CA ARG A 189 -2.10 -22.74 17.84
C ARG A 189 -3.47 -23.37 17.61
N ASN A 190 -3.91 -23.47 16.36
CA ASN A 190 -5.16 -24.15 16.02
C ASN A 190 -5.06 -25.66 16.24
N TRP A 191 -3.91 -26.26 15.95
CA TRP A 191 -3.63 -27.66 16.21
C TRP A 191 -3.77 -27.99 17.69
N ILE A 192 -3.05 -27.25 18.55
CA ILE A 192 -3.12 -27.41 20.02
C ILE A 192 -4.55 -27.19 20.53
N ARG A 193 -5.27 -26.19 20.03
CA ARG A 193 -6.68 -25.99 20.40
C ARG A 193 -7.60 -27.17 20.03
N ARG A 194 -7.29 -27.91 18.96
CA ARG A 194 -8.03 -29.11 18.58
C ARG A 194 -7.71 -30.28 19.51
N LEU A 195 -6.43 -30.47 19.86
CA LEU A 195 -6.01 -31.49 20.83
C LEU A 195 -6.65 -31.26 22.20
N ASN A 196 -6.66 -30.00 22.65
CA ASN A 196 -7.26 -29.62 23.94
C ASN A 196 -8.79 -29.65 23.91
N LYS A 197 -9.40 -29.77 22.72
CA LYS A 197 -10.85 -29.97 22.59
C LYS A 197 -11.14 -31.45 22.80
N SER A 198 -10.84 -31.95 24.00
CA SER A 198 -11.40 -33.21 24.50
C SER A 198 -12.90 -33.12 24.33
N VAL A 199 -13.49 -34.10 23.66
CA VAL A 199 -14.94 -34.25 23.47
C VAL A 199 -15.62 -33.80 24.77
N LYS A 200 -16.37 -32.69 24.71
CA LYS A 200 -17.16 -32.25 25.87
C LYS A 200 -18.25 -33.29 26.03
N PHE A 201 -17.96 -34.30 26.83
CA PHE A 201 -18.94 -35.29 27.22
C PHE A 201 -20.15 -34.57 27.84
N PRO A 202 -21.39 -35.04 27.58
CA PRO A 202 -22.56 -34.47 28.25
C PRO A 202 -22.42 -34.58 29.77
N ASN A 203 -22.97 -33.59 30.49
CA ASN A 203 -23.00 -33.60 31.96
C ASN A 203 -23.94 -34.66 32.56
N HIS A 204 -24.57 -35.48 31.71
CA HIS A 204 -25.50 -36.54 32.08
C HIS A 204 -25.11 -37.85 31.38
N TYR A 205 -25.56 -38.96 31.95
CA TYR A 205 -25.42 -40.26 31.31
C TYR A 205 -26.35 -40.37 30.10
N ASP A 206 -25.79 -40.65 28.92
CA ASP A 206 -26.53 -40.95 27.69
C ASP A 206 -26.17 -42.36 27.23
N LYS A 207 -27.14 -43.27 27.33
CA LYS A 207 -27.00 -44.68 26.94
C LYS A 207 -26.66 -44.84 25.45
N LYS A 208 -27.13 -43.94 24.57
CA LYS A 208 -26.83 -44.00 23.13
C LYS A 208 -25.37 -43.63 22.87
N LEU A 209 -24.85 -42.65 23.61
CA LEU A 209 -23.47 -42.22 23.53
C LEU A 209 -22.53 -43.30 24.09
N ASP A 210 -22.88 -43.90 25.22
CA ASP A 210 -22.13 -45.03 25.81
C ASP A 210 -22.02 -46.22 24.84
N MET A 211 -23.14 -46.61 24.22
CA MET A 211 -23.17 -47.70 23.24
C MET A 211 -22.41 -47.36 21.95
N LYS A 212 -22.39 -46.08 21.53
CA LYS A 212 -21.60 -45.61 20.38
C LYS A 212 -20.09 -45.62 20.69
N LEU A 213 -19.72 -45.23 21.91
CA LEU A 213 -18.34 -45.25 22.40
C LEU A 213 -17.86 -46.66 22.76
N SER A 214 -18.75 -47.66 22.82
CA SER A 214 -18.37 -49.06 23.05
C SER A 214 -17.31 -49.59 22.07
N ASN A 215 -17.20 -49.01 20.88
CA ASN A 215 -16.20 -49.38 19.88
C ASN A 215 -14.80 -48.79 20.18
N ASP A 216 -14.71 -47.71 20.97
CA ASP A 216 -13.47 -47.05 21.38
C ASP A 216 -13.35 -47.04 22.91
N ILE A 217 -12.61 -48.03 23.41
CA ILE A 217 -12.44 -48.29 24.85
C ILE A 217 -11.82 -47.08 25.57
N GLU A 218 -10.94 -46.32 24.89
CA GLU A 218 -10.24 -45.21 25.53
C GLU A 218 -11.14 -43.99 25.68
N GLU A 219 -11.97 -43.67 24.68
CA GLU A 219 -12.99 -42.63 24.79
C GLU A 219 -14.07 -42.99 25.81
N LEU A 220 -14.49 -44.27 25.86
CA LEU A 220 -15.44 -44.77 26.85
C LEU A 220 -14.94 -44.57 28.29
N ASN A 221 -13.67 -44.92 28.55
CA ASN A 221 -13.04 -44.72 29.85
C ASN A 221 -12.97 -43.23 30.24
N ARG A 222 -12.68 -42.35 29.27
CA ARG A 222 -12.67 -40.89 29.50
C ARG A 222 -14.08 -40.38 29.83
N TYR A 223 -15.12 -40.90 29.16
CA TYR A 223 -16.52 -40.57 29.44
C TYR A 223 -16.93 -40.99 30.86
N HIS A 224 -16.63 -42.22 31.25
CA HIS A 224 -16.93 -42.74 32.59
C HIS A 224 -16.18 -41.96 33.69
N LYS A 225 -14.92 -41.60 33.46
CA LYS A 225 -14.14 -40.75 34.38
C LYS A 225 -14.74 -39.35 34.51
N HIS A 226 -15.26 -38.79 33.42
CA HIS A 226 -15.98 -37.52 33.42
C HIS A 226 -17.27 -37.59 34.24
N LEU A 227 -18.10 -38.63 34.04
CA LEU A 227 -19.32 -38.86 34.82
C LEU A 227 -19.04 -39.01 36.32
N LYS A 228 -18.01 -39.78 36.69
CA LYS A 228 -17.57 -39.91 38.10
C LYS A 228 -17.16 -38.57 38.71
N LYS A 229 -16.45 -37.71 37.95
CA LYS A 229 -16.08 -36.35 38.40
C LYS A 229 -17.30 -35.46 38.67
N LEU A 230 -18.41 -35.69 37.97
CA LEU A 230 -19.68 -34.98 38.16
C LEU A 230 -20.56 -35.57 39.29
N GLY A 231 -20.10 -36.61 39.99
CA GLY A 231 -20.82 -37.25 41.09
C GLY A 231 -21.78 -38.37 40.66
N TRP A 232 -21.65 -38.89 39.44
CA TRP A 232 -22.40 -40.08 39.02
C TRP A 232 -21.73 -41.36 39.53
N ILE A 233 -22.56 -42.30 39.99
CA ILE A 233 -22.15 -43.61 40.49
C ILE A 233 -22.59 -44.67 39.49
N SER A 234 -21.68 -45.57 39.13
CA SER A 234 -21.95 -46.75 38.32
C SER A 234 -22.29 -47.94 39.21
N THR A 235 -23.46 -48.55 39.02
CA THR A 235 -23.92 -49.76 39.72
C THR A 235 -24.18 -50.88 38.72
N TYR A 236 -23.73 -52.09 39.02
CA TYR A 236 -23.98 -53.27 38.19
C TYR A 236 -25.28 -53.97 38.61
N SER A 237 -26.09 -54.35 37.61
CA SER A 237 -27.27 -55.19 37.78
C SER A 237 -27.20 -56.37 36.80
N PRO A 238 -27.46 -57.63 37.23
CA PRO A 238 -27.44 -58.79 36.35
C PRO A 238 -28.39 -58.70 35.15
N SER A 239 -29.52 -57.99 35.30
CA SER A 239 -30.54 -57.86 34.23
C SER A 239 -30.28 -56.68 33.30
N ALA A 240 -29.67 -55.60 33.78
CA ALA A 240 -29.54 -54.33 33.06
C ALA A 240 -28.08 -53.91 32.75
N GLY A 241 -27.09 -54.68 33.22
CA GLY A 241 -25.68 -54.35 33.09
C GLY A 241 -25.27 -53.17 33.98
N ILE A 242 -24.26 -52.41 33.52
CA ILE A 242 -23.77 -51.21 34.22
C ILE A 242 -24.78 -50.07 34.03
N THR A 243 -25.26 -49.53 35.14
CA THR A 243 -26.21 -48.42 35.18
C THR A 243 -25.59 -47.23 35.90
N TRP A 244 -25.86 -46.02 35.44
CA TRP A 244 -25.34 -44.78 36.04
C TRP A 244 -26.46 -44.01 36.73
N ARG A 245 -26.24 -43.60 37.99
CA ARG A 245 -27.18 -42.78 38.77
C ARG A 245 -26.44 -41.60 39.40
N LYS A 246 -27.07 -40.43 39.44
CA LYS A 246 -26.52 -39.25 40.13
C LYS A 246 -26.89 -39.34 41.61
N LYS A 247 -25.90 -39.20 42.50
CA LYS A 247 -26.12 -39.16 43.95
C LYS A 247 -26.77 -37.85 44.37
#